data_AF-A0A536EML8-F1
#
_entry.id   AF-A0A536EML8-F1
#
_cell.length_a   1.000
_cell.length_b   1.000
_cell.length_c   1.000
_cell.angle_alpha   90.00
_cell.angle_beta   90.00
_cell.angle_gamma   90.00
#
_symmetry.space_group_name_H-M   'P 1'
#
loop_
_entity.id
_entity.type
_entity.pdbx_description
1 polymer ?
#
loop_
_entity_poly.entity_id
_entity_poly.type
_entity_poly.pdbx_seq_one_letter_code
_entity_poly.pdbx_strand_id
1 'polypeptide(L)'
;MWRAARERLFLEHPQSPLPIAERNAKHVPRYFEYEPRLRVYADVSPADAAQVAVPTSHDTTSAVVHAGTARFELGGVACALELH
;
A
#
# COMPACT_ATOMS: atom_id res chain seq x y z
N MET A 1 0.33 -16.76 0.56
CA MET A 1 -0.32 -16.47 1.87
C MET A 1 -1.01 -15.11 1.91
N TRP A 2 -0.39 -14.01 1.45
CA TRP A 2 -1.00 -12.67 1.51
C TRP A 2 -2.28 -12.49 0.67
N ARG A 3 -2.27 -12.89 -0.62
CA ARG A 3 -3.44 -12.73 -1.52
C ARG A 3 -4.72 -13.37 -0.93
N ALA A 4 -4.62 -14.63 -0.51
CA ALA A 4 -5.73 -15.34 0.12
C ALA A 4 -6.22 -14.67 1.42
N ALA A 5 -5.32 -14.16 2.27
CA ALA A 5 -5.71 -13.43 3.47
C ALA A 5 -6.43 -12.10 3.14
N ARG A 6 -5.95 -11.38 2.11
CA ARG A 6 -6.57 -10.14 1.65
C ARG A 6 -7.93 -10.39 1.00
N GLU A 7 -8.10 -11.46 0.26
CA GLU A 7 -9.40 -11.88 -0.29
C GLU A 7 -10.39 -12.20 0.84
N ARG A 8 -9.97 -12.95 1.87
CA ARG A 8 -10.81 -13.22 3.05
C ARG A 8 -11.22 -11.94 3.80
N LEU A 9 -10.33 -10.95 3.90
CA LEU A 9 -10.67 -9.64 4.49
C LEU A 9 -11.86 -9.00 3.76
N PHE A 10 -11.88 -9.07 2.43
CA PHE A 10 -12.95 -8.47 1.62
C PHE A 10 -14.26 -9.27 1.70
N LEU A 11 -14.17 -10.59 1.77
CA LEU A 11 -15.35 -11.46 1.73
C LEU A 11 -16.00 -11.69 3.11
N GLU A 12 -15.20 -11.88 4.15
CA GLU A 12 -15.68 -12.45 5.42
C GLU A 12 -15.60 -11.47 6.59
N HIS A 13 -14.66 -10.52 6.56
CA HIS A 13 -14.35 -9.74 7.76
C HIS A 13 -15.43 -8.70 8.10
N PRO A 14 -15.73 -8.45 9.40
CA PRO A 14 -16.66 -7.40 9.80
C PRO A 14 -16.26 -6.02 9.28
N GLN A 15 -14.96 -5.71 9.27
CA GLN A 15 -14.39 -4.47 8.73
C GLN A 15 -14.07 -4.55 7.23
N SER A 16 -14.71 -5.43 6.47
CA SER A 16 -14.57 -5.42 5.01
C SER A 16 -15.01 -4.06 4.46
N PRO A 17 -14.27 -3.50 3.49
CA PRO A 17 -14.68 -2.26 2.82
C PRO A 17 -15.87 -2.48 1.87
N LEU A 18 -16.26 -3.73 1.57
CA LEU A 18 -17.39 -4.02 0.69
C LEU A 18 -18.71 -4.03 1.47
N PRO A 19 -19.79 -3.43 0.91
CA PRO A 19 -21.15 -3.66 1.39
C PRO A 19 -21.47 -5.15 1.43
N ILE A 20 -22.28 -5.60 2.40
CA ILE A 20 -22.58 -7.03 2.61
C ILE A 20 -23.09 -7.71 1.32
N ALA A 21 -23.95 -7.02 0.56
CA ALA A 21 -24.50 -7.54 -0.70
C ALA A 21 -23.43 -7.75 -1.80
N GLU A 22 -22.29 -7.08 -1.71
CA GLU A 22 -21.23 -7.10 -2.71
C GLU A 22 -20.05 -8.00 -2.34
N ARG A 23 -20.06 -8.62 -1.16
CA ARG A 23 -19.04 -9.55 -0.66
C ARG A 23 -19.04 -10.89 -1.43
N ASN A 24 -18.64 -10.82 -2.69
CA ASN A 24 -18.56 -11.96 -3.58
C ASN A 24 -17.30 -11.87 -4.46
N ALA A 25 -16.96 -12.97 -5.13
CA ALA A 25 -15.73 -13.10 -5.92
C ALA A 25 -15.60 -12.10 -7.09
N LYS A 26 -16.65 -11.36 -7.48
CA LYS A 26 -16.55 -10.35 -8.55
C LYS A 26 -15.90 -9.06 -8.09
N HIS A 27 -15.96 -8.75 -6.79
CA HIS A 27 -15.49 -7.49 -6.20
C HIS A 27 -14.25 -7.64 -5.32
N VAL A 28 -13.66 -8.83 -5.24
CA VAL A 28 -12.38 -9.02 -4.55
C VAL A 28 -11.23 -8.37 -5.35
N PRO A 29 -10.12 -8.01 -4.69
CA PRO A 29 -8.98 -7.38 -5.36
C PRO A 29 -8.46 -8.23 -6.51
N ARG A 30 -8.19 -7.59 -7.64
CA ARG A 30 -7.49 -8.21 -8.78
C ARG A 30 -6.01 -7.93 -8.68
N TYR A 31 -5.20 -8.91 -9.08
CA TYR A 31 -3.76 -8.84 -9.01
C TYR A 31 -3.15 -8.99 -10.41
N PHE A 32 -2.14 -8.19 -10.70
CA PHE A 32 -1.24 -8.50 -11.81
C PHE A 32 -0.47 -9.79 -11.51
N GLU A 33 -0.03 -10.46 -12.57
CA GLU A 33 0.91 -11.57 -12.44
C GLU A 33 2.20 -11.08 -11.79
N TYR A 34 2.87 -11.99 -11.09
CA TYR A 34 4.10 -11.62 -10.41
C TYR A 34 5.21 -11.41 -11.45
N GLU A 35 5.72 -10.19 -11.52
CA GLU A 35 6.86 -9.81 -12.35
C GLU A 35 8.09 -9.58 -11.46
N PRO A 36 9.08 -10.50 -11.44
CA PRO A 36 10.26 -10.38 -10.59
C PRO A 36 11.05 -9.10 -10.81
N ARG A 37 11.04 -8.52 -12.03
CA ARG A 37 11.75 -7.27 -12.34
C ARG A 37 11.21 -6.05 -11.60
N LEU A 38 9.96 -6.11 -11.13
CA LEU A 38 9.36 -5.05 -10.31
C LEU A 38 9.72 -5.16 -8.82
N ARG A 39 10.43 -6.23 -8.42
CA ARG A 39 10.95 -6.39 -7.06
C ARG A 39 12.40 -5.89 -7.02
N VAL A 40 12.56 -4.65 -6.61
CA VAL A 40 13.87 -3.98 -6.53
C VAL A 40 14.34 -3.84 -5.09
N TYR A 41 15.65 -3.69 -4.92
CA TYR A 41 16.23 -3.26 -3.64
C TYR A 41 16.27 -1.74 -3.59
N ALA A 42 16.10 -1.19 -2.39
CA ALA A 42 16.17 0.24 -2.15
C ALA A 42 17.13 0.54 -1.01
N ASP A 43 17.89 1.61 -1.15
CA ASP A 43 18.67 2.19 -0.07
C ASP A 43 17.77 3.10 0.75
N VAL A 44 17.60 2.78 2.04
CA VAL A 44 16.73 3.51 2.95
C VAL A 44 17.56 4.42 3.83
N SER A 45 17.30 5.73 3.75
CA SER A 45 17.85 6.73 4.67
C SER A 45 16.77 7.17 5.65
N PRO A 46 17.03 7.17 6.97
CA PRO A 46 16.07 7.67 7.96
C PRO A 46 15.85 9.18 7.79
N ALA A 47 14.70 9.65 8.25
CA ALA A 47 14.37 11.08 8.34
C ALA A 47 14.24 11.53 9.80
N ASP A 48 14.02 12.83 10.02
CA ASP A 48 13.91 13.44 11.35
C ASP A 48 12.58 13.14 12.07
N ALA A 49 11.82 12.12 11.62
CA ALA A 49 10.54 11.70 12.18
C ALA A 49 9.49 12.84 12.24
N ALA A 50 9.53 13.76 11.29
CA ALA A 50 8.58 14.87 11.21
C ALA A 50 7.14 14.36 10.99
N GLN A 51 6.17 15.06 11.57
CA GLN A 51 4.75 14.79 11.33
C GLN A 51 4.33 15.35 9.96
N VAL A 52 3.73 14.51 9.13
CA VAL A 52 3.22 14.85 7.81
C VAL A 52 1.72 14.60 7.76
N ALA A 53 0.98 15.56 7.23
CA ALA A 53 -0.46 15.42 7.02
C ALA A 53 -0.72 14.73 5.68
N VAL A 54 -1.30 13.53 5.70
CA VAL A 54 -1.67 12.77 4.51
C VAL A 54 -3.19 12.81 4.32
N PRO A 55 -3.69 13.16 3.11
CA PRO A 55 -5.12 13.12 2.81
C PRO A 55 -5.69 11.71 2.97
N THR A 56 -6.88 11.62 3.57
CA THR A 56 -7.66 10.38 3.64
C THR A 56 -8.83 10.43 2.66
N SER A 57 -9.47 9.28 2.43
CA SER A 57 -10.65 9.18 1.58
C SER A 57 -11.91 9.85 2.13
N HIS A 58 -11.87 10.45 3.33
CA HIS A 58 -13.00 11.09 4.00
C HIS A 58 -12.86 12.61 4.10
N ASP A 59 -12.15 13.26 3.17
CA ASP A 59 -11.83 14.71 3.19
C ASP A 59 -11.21 15.20 4.51
N THR A 60 -10.57 14.30 5.25
CA THR A 60 -9.79 14.60 6.45
C THR A 60 -8.33 14.25 6.23
N THR A 61 -7.42 14.83 7.02
CA THR A 61 -6.00 14.47 7.00
C THR A 61 -5.66 13.62 8.22
N SER A 62 -4.75 12.67 8.03
CA SER A 62 -4.14 11.90 9.11
C SER A 62 -2.69 12.33 9.28
N ALA A 63 -2.26 12.51 10.53
CA ALA A 63 -0.87 12.75 10.85
C ALA A 63 -0.12 11.42 10.87
N VAL A 64 0.93 11.33 10.05
CA VAL A 64 1.84 10.18 9.96
C VAL A 64 3.27 10.66 10.16
N VAL A 65 4.19 9.74 10.47
CA VAL A 65 5.59 10.07 10.74
C VAL A 65 6.39 9.82 9.48
N HIS A 66 7.05 10.84 8.94
CA HIS A 66 8.04 10.62 7.89
C HIS A 66 9.25 9.87 8.47
N ALA A 67 9.27 8.56 8.27
CA ALA A 67 10.27 7.65 8.82
C ALA A 67 11.58 7.66 8.01
N GLY A 68 11.49 7.94 6.70
CA GLY A 68 12.67 7.99 5.83
C GLY A 68 12.35 8.02 4.35
N THR A 69 13.40 7.93 3.53
CA THR A 69 13.30 7.89 2.06
C THR A 69 13.97 6.63 1.53
N ALA A 70 13.23 5.86 0.73
CA ALA A 70 13.76 4.74 -0.04
C ALA A 70 14.16 5.21 -1.44
N ARG A 71 15.43 5.05 -1.81
CA ARG A 71 15.93 5.35 -3.17
C ARG A 71 16.26 4.06 -3.90
N PHE A 72 15.81 3.94 -5.14
CA PHE A 72 15.97 2.73 -5.95
C PHE A 72 15.89 3.06 -7.45
N GLU A 73 16.22 2.09 -8.28
CA GLU A 73 16.01 2.17 -9.72
C GLU A 73 14.87 1.25 -10.13
N LEU A 74 13.98 1.72 -11.02
CA LEU A 74 12.92 0.91 -11.60
C LEU A 74 12.90 1.12 -13.12
N GLY A 75 13.19 0.07 -13.87
CA GLY A 75 13.19 0.11 -15.34
C GLY A 75 14.18 1.12 -15.93
N GLY A 76 15.36 1.29 -15.33
CA GLY A 76 16.35 2.28 -15.77
C GLY A 76 16.12 3.69 -15.23
N VAL A 77 15.07 3.91 -14.43
CA VAL A 77 14.72 5.23 -13.90
C VAL A 77 15.03 5.29 -12.41
N ALA A 78 15.81 6.28 -12.00
CA ALA A 78 16.03 6.56 -10.59
C ALA A 78 14.75 7.10 -9.94
N CYS A 79 14.37 6.50 -8.82
CA CYS A 79 13.15 6.81 -8.07
C CYS A 79 13.47 7.07 -6.59
N ALA A 80 12.62 7.88 -5.95
CA ALA A 80 12.63 8.09 -4.51
C ALA A 80 11.19 8.00 -3.98
N LEU A 81 11.01 7.29 -2.87
CA LEU A 81 9.73 7.13 -2.20
C LEU A 81 9.86 7.53 -0.73
N GLU A 82 8.99 8.43 -0.27
CA GLU A 82 8.88 8.76 1.14
C GLU A 82 8.15 7.64 1.90
N LEU A 83 8.67 7.28 3.06
CA LEU A 83 8.14 6.24 3.94
C LEU A 83 7.47 6.93 5.12
N HIS A 84 6.16 6.71 5.28
CA HIS A 84 5.31 7.31 6.31
C HIS A 84 4.56 6.27 7.14
#